data_AF-B7GDQ1-F1
#
_entry.id   AF-B7GDQ1-F1
#
_cell.length_a   1.000
_cell.length_b   1.000
_cell.length_c   1.000
_cell.angle_alpha   90.00
_cell.angle_beta   90.00
_cell.angle_gamma   90.00
#
_symmetry.space_group_name_H-M   'P 1'
#
loop_
_entity.id
_entity.type
_entity.pdbx_description
1 polymer ?
#
loop_
_entity_poly.entity_id
_entity_poly.type
_entity_poly.pdbx_seq_one_letter_code
_entity_poly.pdbx_strand_id
1 'polypeptide(L)'
;MRLSPLSRPSRSLLTTIEDDWTDSEARMGEHTRKAISYPYPVNYNDHFETPLLAYKDLQPLIDWLWSSSICRKVKQGRNAKATDISIYDPYYCDGRTRSILAELGYRNVLHEKRDFYKDVMRNTVPEYDLLLTNPPYSDQHKTKCLEYCFSQLRESNKPFCILMPNYVASRQYFRNFLMKEEPEDVVYLIPTLQYQYDHPEGTGKDKSPFDSLWFCGIGRDRAKSAVEFWKGLGRATFCPKMAASLRELEDMGAISTQKRPNPKQRRKIKRKLQAALGDGAMHDEVKRVMEKTESSEQGKQADMKAKYRDEAGKRTKRRF
;
A
#
# COMPACT_ATOMS: atom_id res chain seq x y z
N MET A 1 20.71 -28.95 73.76
CA MET A 1 20.22 -27.95 74.73
C MET A 1 20.43 -26.55 74.14
N ARG A 2 19.38 -25.73 74.22
CA ARG A 2 19.36 -24.26 74.21
C ARG A 2 19.66 -23.49 72.91
N LEU A 3 18.55 -23.03 72.35
CA LEU A 3 18.36 -21.79 71.59
C LEU A 3 19.04 -20.59 72.26
N SER A 4 19.48 -19.63 71.46
CA SER A 4 19.67 -18.23 71.86
C SER A 4 19.32 -17.30 70.68
N PRO A 5 18.81 -16.08 70.94
CA PRO A 5 17.76 -15.50 70.13
C PRO A 5 18.13 -14.20 69.38
N LEU A 6 17.31 -13.95 68.35
CA LEU A 6 16.89 -12.69 67.74
C LEU A 6 17.30 -11.38 68.47
N SER A 7 17.88 -10.45 67.71
CA SER A 7 17.69 -9.02 67.94
C SER A 7 16.88 -8.41 66.79
N ARG A 8 15.79 -7.71 67.15
CA ARG A 8 14.90 -6.98 66.25
C ARG A 8 15.43 -5.57 66.00
N PRO A 9 15.09 -4.94 64.86
CA PRO A 9 15.54 -3.60 64.50
C PRO A 9 14.69 -2.51 65.18
N SER A 10 15.32 -1.36 65.47
CA SER A 10 14.66 -0.15 65.93
C SER A 10 14.01 0.61 64.77
N ARG A 11 12.88 1.24 65.04
CA ARG A 11 11.96 1.90 64.11
C ARG A 11 12.14 3.43 64.16
N SER A 12 11.83 4.07 63.02
CA SER A 12 11.52 5.51 62.84
C SER A 12 12.74 6.43 62.65
N LEU A 13 12.77 7.38 61.72
CA LEU A 13 11.73 8.32 61.26
C LEU A 13 11.90 8.69 59.77
N LEU A 14 10.76 8.94 59.13
CA LEU A 14 10.58 9.59 57.83
C LEU A 14 11.28 10.95 57.76
N THR A 15 12.00 11.23 56.67
CA THR A 15 12.13 12.57 56.08
C THR A 15 12.41 12.46 54.57
N THR A 16 11.44 12.98 53.79
CA THR A 16 11.57 13.71 52.52
C THR A 16 12.55 13.20 51.46
N ILE A 17 12.04 12.57 50.40
CA ILE A 17 12.69 12.49 49.09
C ILE A 17 11.93 13.46 48.17
N GLU A 18 12.49 14.66 48.03
CA GLU A 18 12.23 15.56 46.91
C GLU A 18 13.46 15.51 45.99
N ASP A 19 13.20 15.27 44.72
CA ASP A 19 13.88 15.75 43.52
C ASP A 19 15.42 15.80 43.50
N ASP A 20 16.03 14.79 42.85
CA ASP A 20 17.22 14.99 42.03
C ASP A 20 17.31 13.91 40.94
N TRP A 21 16.49 14.06 39.90
CA TRP A 21 16.57 13.30 38.64
C TRP A 21 16.95 14.26 37.51
N THR A 22 18.22 14.66 37.46
CA THR A 22 18.79 15.24 36.24
C THR A 22 20.23 14.80 36.04
N ASP A 23 20.50 14.40 34.80
CA ASP A 23 21.76 14.61 34.07
C ASP A 23 22.74 13.43 33.84
N SER A 24 22.25 12.18 33.78
CA SER A 24 23.08 11.04 33.35
C SER A 24 22.59 10.25 32.12
N GLU A 25 21.52 10.66 31.43
CA GLU A 25 21.01 9.97 30.22
C GLU A 25 21.07 10.80 28.92
N ALA A 26 21.94 11.81 28.83
CA ALA A 26 22.11 12.61 27.60
C ALA A 26 23.26 12.14 26.68
N ARG A 27 23.80 10.92 26.87
CA ARG A 27 24.95 10.42 26.09
C ARG A 27 24.83 8.96 25.65
N MET A 28 23.69 8.57 25.08
CA MET A 28 23.59 7.32 24.32
C MET A 28 23.05 7.54 22.91
N GLY A 29 23.96 7.39 21.95
CA GLY A 29 23.63 6.86 20.63
C GLY A 29 23.06 7.84 19.62
N GLU A 30 23.87 8.79 19.16
CA GLU A 30 23.76 9.26 17.78
C GLU A 30 24.13 8.11 16.85
N HIS A 31 23.23 7.13 16.72
CA HIS A 31 23.26 6.20 15.60
C HIS A 31 22.94 7.03 14.37
N THR A 32 23.98 7.49 13.70
CA THR A 32 23.90 7.95 12.31
C THR A 32 23.30 6.81 11.48
N ARG A 33 21.96 6.79 11.34
CA ARG A 33 21.29 5.95 10.34
C ARG A 33 21.91 6.37 9.01
N LYS A 34 22.74 5.50 8.42
CA LYS A 34 23.29 5.73 7.07
C LYS A 34 22.13 6.11 6.18
N ALA A 35 22.18 7.30 5.59
CA ALA A 35 21.19 7.73 4.62
C ALA A 35 21.10 6.65 3.53
N ILE A 36 19.92 6.05 3.38
CA ILE A 36 19.69 5.03 2.38
C ILE A 36 19.81 5.73 1.02
N SER A 37 20.89 5.44 0.29
CA SER A 37 21.10 5.99 -1.04
C SER A 37 20.34 5.14 -2.07
N TYR A 38 19.76 5.81 -3.06
CA TYR A 38 19.05 5.21 -4.18
C TYR A 38 19.71 5.61 -5.50
N PRO A 39 19.83 4.70 -6.48
CA PRO A 39 20.44 5.00 -7.79
C PRO A 39 19.51 5.77 -8.75
N TYR A 40 18.39 6.27 -8.23
CA TYR A 40 17.34 7.00 -8.93
C TYR A 40 16.74 8.09 -8.04
N PRO A 41 16.08 9.11 -8.63
CA PRO A 41 15.36 10.12 -7.86
C PRO A 41 14.27 9.49 -6.99
N VAL A 42 14.16 9.96 -5.76
CA VAL A 42 13.20 9.49 -4.78
C VAL A 42 12.31 10.63 -4.30
N ASN A 43 11.03 10.32 -4.10
CA ASN A 43 10.08 11.21 -3.44
C ASN A 43 9.69 10.59 -2.10
N TYR A 44 9.84 11.36 -1.02
CA TYR A 44 9.48 10.95 0.33
C TYR A 44 8.06 10.37 0.41
N ASN A 45 7.08 10.99 -0.27
CA ASN A 45 5.69 10.56 -0.20
C ASN A 45 5.38 9.25 -0.94
N ASP A 46 6.38 8.64 -1.60
CA ASP A 46 6.26 7.34 -2.25
C ASP A 46 6.97 6.22 -1.49
N HIS A 47 7.69 6.52 -0.41
CA HIS A 47 8.46 5.53 0.35
C HIS A 47 7.58 4.86 1.40
N PHE A 48 6.69 3.99 0.95
CA PHE A 48 5.76 3.27 1.82
C PHE A 48 5.82 1.78 1.55
N GLU A 49 6.15 1.00 2.57
CA GLU A 49 6.17 -0.46 2.50
C GLU A 49 4.76 -1.02 2.41
N THR A 50 4.59 -2.01 1.54
CA THR A 50 3.31 -2.70 1.36
C THR A 50 3.08 -3.65 2.54
N PRO A 51 1.91 -3.61 3.21
CA PRO A 51 1.67 -4.43 4.38
C PRO A 51 1.47 -5.91 4.04
N LEU A 52 1.80 -6.78 5.00
CA LEU A 52 1.56 -8.23 4.91
C LEU A 52 0.11 -8.57 4.52
N LEU A 53 -0.87 -7.82 5.05
CA LEU A 53 -2.28 -8.05 4.75
C LEU A 53 -2.58 -7.90 3.25
N ALA A 54 -1.95 -6.96 2.57
CA ALA A 54 -2.18 -6.75 1.14
C ALA A 54 -1.71 -7.94 0.30
N TYR A 55 -0.59 -8.56 0.68
CA TYR A 55 -0.10 -9.78 0.03
C TYR A 55 -0.92 -11.01 0.40
N LYS A 56 -1.37 -11.15 1.65
CA LYS A 56 -2.27 -12.24 2.09
C LYS A 56 -3.59 -12.22 1.36
N ASP A 57 -4.17 -11.05 1.15
CA ASP A 57 -5.42 -10.91 0.41
C ASP A 57 -5.26 -11.37 -1.05
N LEU A 58 -4.11 -11.09 -1.66
CA LEU A 58 -3.80 -11.43 -3.05
C LEU A 58 -3.37 -12.89 -3.23
N GLN A 59 -2.82 -13.52 -2.20
CA GLN A 59 -2.25 -14.87 -2.22
C GLN A 59 -3.15 -15.93 -2.89
N PRO A 60 -4.47 -16.03 -2.60
CA PRO A 60 -5.32 -17.03 -3.25
C PRO A 60 -5.40 -16.86 -4.76
N LEU A 61 -5.33 -15.62 -5.27
CA LEU A 61 -5.34 -15.36 -6.71
C LEU A 61 -4.02 -15.81 -7.35
N ILE A 62 -2.88 -15.52 -6.71
CA ILE A 62 -1.56 -15.94 -7.23
C ILE A 62 -1.46 -17.46 -7.26
N ASP A 63 -1.86 -18.12 -6.18
CA ASP A 63 -1.85 -19.58 -6.08
C ASP A 63 -2.80 -20.21 -7.11
N TRP A 64 -3.96 -19.59 -7.33
CA TRP A 64 -4.88 -20.01 -8.38
C TRP A 64 -4.28 -19.81 -9.77
N LEU A 65 -3.71 -18.64 -10.10
CA LEU A 65 -3.10 -18.37 -11.40
C LEU A 65 -2.02 -19.39 -11.73
N TRP A 66 -1.22 -19.78 -10.74
CA TRP A 66 -0.12 -20.71 -10.96
C TRP A 66 -0.54 -22.18 -10.99
N SER A 67 -1.55 -22.55 -10.21
CA SER A 67 -2.12 -23.91 -10.21
C SER A 67 -3.05 -24.15 -11.41
N SER A 68 -3.77 -23.14 -11.87
CA SER A 68 -4.65 -23.16 -13.04
C SER A 68 -3.86 -22.83 -14.31
N SER A 69 -3.38 -23.87 -14.99
CA SER A 69 -3.09 -23.85 -16.43
C SER A 69 -1.99 -22.92 -16.99
N ILE A 70 -1.40 -21.96 -16.26
CA ILE A 70 -0.21 -21.21 -16.74
C ILE A 70 0.99 -22.17 -16.93
N CYS A 71 1.10 -23.22 -16.11
CA CYS A 71 2.23 -24.15 -16.17
C CYS A 71 2.08 -25.33 -17.15
N ARG A 72 0.91 -25.59 -17.75
CA ARG A 72 0.76 -26.77 -18.64
C ARG A 72 1.52 -26.64 -19.96
N LYS A 73 1.88 -25.42 -20.40
CA LYS A 73 2.61 -25.21 -21.66
C LYS A 73 4.13 -25.07 -21.52
N VAL A 74 4.68 -24.85 -20.32
CA VAL A 74 6.11 -24.49 -20.17
C VAL A 74 6.99 -25.58 -19.55
N LYS A 75 6.46 -26.63 -18.91
CA LYS A 75 7.31 -27.73 -18.42
C LYS A 75 6.70 -29.09 -18.71
N GLN A 76 7.04 -29.65 -19.87
CA GLN A 76 7.01 -31.09 -20.11
C GLN A 76 7.81 -31.77 -18.96
N GLY A 77 7.11 -32.38 -18.00
CA GLY A 77 7.72 -33.36 -17.07
C GLY A 77 8.05 -32.92 -15.64
N ARG A 78 7.61 -31.75 -15.13
CA ARG A 78 7.78 -31.40 -13.69
C ARG A 78 6.48 -30.93 -13.05
N ASN A 79 6.14 -31.50 -11.88
CA ASN A 79 5.08 -31.01 -10.99
C ASN A 79 5.47 -29.62 -10.45
N ALA A 80 5.08 -28.56 -11.17
CA ALA A 80 5.31 -27.19 -10.74
C ALA A 80 4.46 -26.86 -9.51
N LYS A 81 5.08 -26.31 -8.46
CA LYS A 81 4.38 -25.80 -7.27
C LYS A 81 4.17 -24.29 -7.40
N ALA A 82 3.14 -23.76 -6.73
CA ALA A 82 2.88 -22.30 -6.60
C ALA A 82 4.13 -21.51 -6.17
N THR A 83 5.00 -22.14 -5.36
CA THR A 83 6.25 -21.57 -4.86
C THR A 83 7.34 -21.35 -5.91
N ASP A 84 7.18 -21.91 -7.11
CA ASP A 84 8.20 -21.85 -8.18
C ASP A 84 8.06 -20.60 -9.06
N ILE A 85 6.98 -19.83 -8.89
CA ILE A 85 6.71 -18.60 -9.65
C ILE A 85 7.77 -17.53 -9.40
N SER A 86 8.28 -16.93 -10.46
CA SER A 86 9.20 -15.79 -10.40
C SER A 86 8.39 -14.49 -10.33
N ILE A 87 8.36 -13.88 -9.15
CA ILE A 87 7.64 -12.63 -8.89
C ILE A 87 8.59 -11.45 -9.03
N TYR A 88 8.23 -10.45 -9.82
CA TYR A 88 9.00 -9.21 -9.98
C TYR A 88 8.29 -8.01 -9.37
N ASP A 89 8.95 -7.36 -8.42
CA ASP A 89 8.56 -6.05 -7.90
C ASP A 89 9.63 -5.00 -8.29
N PRO A 90 9.37 -4.17 -9.32
CA PRO A 90 10.32 -3.19 -9.84
C PRO A 90 10.59 -1.99 -8.92
N TYR A 91 9.73 -1.72 -7.94
CA TYR A 91 9.82 -0.50 -7.14
C TYR A 91 10.34 -0.81 -5.74
N TYR A 92 11.60 -0.46 -5.49
CA TYR A 92 12.27 -0.76 -4.24
C TYR A 92 12.13 0.38 -3.23
N CYS A 93 11.50 0.07 -2.08
CA CYS A 93 11.44 0.92 -0.90
C CYS A 93 12.62 0.59 0.04
N ASP A 94 12.41 -0.12 1.15
CA ASP A 94 13.49 -0.62 2.03
C ASP A 94 13.79 -2.11 1.79
N GLY A 95 12.90 -2.82 1.10
CA GLY A 95 13.11 -4.20 0.64
C GLY A 95 12.23 -5.23 1.35
N ARG A 96 11.30 -4.79 2.20
CA ARG A 96 10.48 -5.67 3.07
C ARG A 96 9.60 -6.62 2.27
N THR A 97 9.17 -6.23 1.07
CA THR A 97 8.40 -7.06 0.12
C THR A 97 9.01 -8.44 -0.07
N ARG A 98 10.34 -8.53 -0.22
CA ARG A 98 11.02 -9.82 -0.43
C ARG A 98 10.84 -10.76 0.75
N SER A 99 11.02 -10.26 1.97
CA SER A 99 10.86 -11.05 3.20
C SER A 99 9.43 -11.50 3.39
N ILE A 100 8.45 -10.61 3.21
CA ILE A 100 7.03 -10.95 3.34
C ILE A 100 6.61 -12.03 2.34
N LEU A 101 6.96 -11.86 1.06
CA LEU A 101 6.59 -12.84 0.04
C LEU A 101 7.27 -14.20 0.29
N ALA A 102 8.51 -14.20 0.81
CA ALA A 102 9.18 -15.42 1.22
C ALA A 102 8.47 -16.12 2.40
N GLU A 103 7.99 -15.37 3.40
CA GLU A 103 7.17 -15.91 4.50
C GLU A 103 5.85 -16.52 4.02
N LEU A 104 5.27 -15.98 2.94
CA LEU A 104 4.09 -16.53 2.28
C LEU A 104 4.39 -17.74 1.36
N GLY A 105 5.66 -18.11 1.20
CA GLY A 105 6.11 -19.28 0.46
C GLY A 105 6.67 -18.99 -0.95
N TYR A 106 6.65 -17.74 -1.41
CA TYR A 106 7.21 -17.35 -2.70
C TYR A 106 8.71 -17.10 -2.59
N ARG A 107 9.53 -18.02 -3.13
CA ARG A 107 10.98 -17.98 -2.94
C ARG A 107 11.72 -17.20 -4.03
N ASN A 108 11.14 -17.12 -5.22
CA ASN A 108 11.76 -16.50 -6.39
C ASN A 108 11.25 -15.06 -6.55
N VAL A 109 11.66 -14.16 -5.65
CA VAL A 109 11.26 -12.75 -5.66
C VAL A 109 12.41 -11.88 -6.16
N LEU A 110 12.20 -11.28 -7.33
CA LEU A 110 13.09 -10.32 -7.97
C LEU A 110 12.71 -8.92 -7.46
N HIS A 111 13.46 -8.44 -6.48
CA HIS A 111 13.22 -7.14 -5.84
C HIS A 111 14.56 -6.53 -5.45
N GLU A 112 15.09 -5.68 -6.33
CA GLU A 112 16.41 -5.08 -6.19
C GLU A 112 16.31 -3.55 -6.32
N LYS A 113 17.25 -2.85 -5.70
CA LYS A 113 17.34 -1.40 -5.74
C LYS A 113 17.83 -0.91 -7.11
N ARG A 114 17.00 -1.05 -8.13
CA ARG A 114 17.27 -0.74 -9.54
C ARG A 114 16.32 0.32 -10.06
N ASP A 115 16.78 1.08 -11.03
CA ASP A 115 15.95 2.07 -11.71
C ASP A 115 15.10 1.38 -12.77
N PHE A 116 13.84 1.06 -12.42
CA PHE A 116 12.91 0.34 -13.28
C PHE A 116 12.78 0.95 -14.68
N TYR A 117 12.68 2.27 -14.80
CA TYR A 117 12.49 2.89 -16.11
C TYR A 117 13.75 2.83 -16.97
N LYS A 118 14.94 2.93 -16.36
CA LYS A 118 16.18 2.65 -17.08
C LYS A 118 16.25 1.21 -17.52
N ASP A 119 15.80 0.26 -16.70
CA ASP A 119 15.75 -1.15 -17.08
C ASP A 119 14.83 -1.39 -18.27
N VAL A 120 13.64 -0.78 -18.29
CA VAL A 120 12.72 -0.83 -19.44
C VAL A 120 13.39 -0.22 -20.68
N MET A 121 13.95 0.99 -20.59
CA MET A 121 14.59 1.67 -21.73
C MET A 121 15.78 0.89 -22.31
N ARG A 122 16.53 0.18 -21.46
CA ARG A 122 17.72 -0.58 -21.85
C ARG A 122 17.40 -2.03 -22.20
N ASN A 123 16.13 -2.45 -22.09
CA ASN A 123 15.72 -3.84 -22.22
C ASN A 123 16.51 -4.77 -21.27
N THR A 124 16.71 -4.35 -20.02
CA THR A 124 17.43 -5.07 -18.96
C THR A 124 16.53 -5.45 -17.79
N VAL A 125 15.21 -5.42 -17.99
CA VAL A 125 14.24 -5.96 -17.03
C VAL A 125 14.50 -7.46 -16.87
N PRO A 126 14.61 -7.99 -15.64
CA PRO A 126 14.83 -9.42 -15.44
C PRO A 126 13.66 -10.25 -15.98
N GLU A 127 13.91 -11.52 -16.32
CA GLU A 127 12.82 -12.43 -16.67
C GLU A 127 11.98 -12.79 -15.45
N TYR A 128 10.65 -12.78 -15.61
CA TYR A 128 9.69 -13.03 -14.54
C TYR A 128 8.40 -13.64 -15.09
N ASP A 129 7.65 -14.28 -14.20
CA ASP A 129 6.37 -14.91 -14.47
C ASP A 129 5.18 -14.00 -14.10
N LEU A 130 5.30 -13.23 -13.01
CA LEU A 130 4.28 -12.30 -12.52
C LEU A 130 4.92 -10.99 -12.08
N LEU A 131 4.42 -9.86 -12.59
CA LEU A 131 4.75 -8.55 -12.02
C LEU A 131 3.79 -8.25 -10.86
N LEU A 132 4.32 -8.01 -9.67
CA LEU A 132 3.53 -7.73 -8.48
C LEU A 132 4.16 -6.55 -7.76
N THR A 133 3.42 -5.45 -7.60
CA THR A 133 4.00 -4.22 -7.06
C THR A 133 2.99 -3.25 -6.47
N ASN A 134 3.48 -2.36 -5.60
CA ASN A 134 2.82 -1.15 -5.14
C ASN A 134 3.63 0.04 -5.68
N PRO A 135 3.33 0.55 -6.89
CA PRO A 135 4.16 1.56 -7.53
C PRO A 135 4.07 2.90 -6.78
N PRO A 136 5.07 3.78 -6.93
CA PRO A 136 4.97 5.17 -6.49
C PRO A 136 3.71 5.85 -7.04
N TYR A 137 3.09 6.71 -6.24
CA TYR A 137 1.86 7.41 -6.60
C TYR A 137 2.08 8.86 -7.00
N SER A 138 3.28 9.40 -6.86
CA SER A 138 3.64 10.70 -7.41
C SER A 138 3.79 10.67 -8.94
N ASP A 139 3.87 11.87 -9.53
CA ASP A 139 4.20 12.10 -10.94
C ASP A 139 3.47 11.16 -11.93
N GLN A 140 4.23 10.65 -12.89
CA GLN A 140 3.78 9.76 -13.96
C GLN A 140 4.01 8.27 -13.63
N HIS A 141 4.38 7.93 -12.39
CA HIS A 141 4.76 6.56 -12.02
C HIS A 141 3.63 5.56 -12.28
N LYS A 142 2.40 5.89 -11.82
CA LYS A 142 1.18 5.10 -12.07
C LYS A 142 0.97 4.81 -13.56
N THR A 143 1.06 5.85 -14.40
CA THR A 143 0.80 5.72 -15.84
C THR A 143 1.88 4.93 -16.56
N LYS A 144 3.16 5.16 -16.24
CA LYS A 144 4.28 4.41 -16.83
C LYS A 144 4.29 2.94 -16.39
N CYS A 145 3.95 2.67 -15.13
CA CYS A 145 3.79 1.31 -14.63
C CYS A 145 2.67 0.57 -15.38
N LEU A 146 1.49 1.20 -15.50
CA LEU A 146 0.35 0.65 -16.24
C LEU A 146 0.69 0.37 -17.71
N GLU A 147 1.36 1.31 -18.37
CA GLU A 147 1.78 1.17 -19.77
C GLU A 147 2.68 -0.06 -19.97
N TYR A 148 3.69 -0.22 -19.12
CA TYR A 148 4.55 -1.39 -19.14
C TYR A 148 3.74 -2.69 -18.88
N CYS A 149 2.94 -2.71 -17.82
CA CYS A 149 2.14 -3.88 -17.45
C CYS A 149 1.22 -4.36 -18.58
N PHE A 150 0.51 -3.44 -19.24
CA PHE A 150 -0.40 -3.78 -20.34
C PHE A 150 0.34 -4.18 -21.62
N SER A 151 1.47 -3.54 -21.95
CA SER A 151 2.35 -4.01 -23.04
C SER A 151 2.79 -5.45 -22.81
N GLN A 152 3.26 -5.80 -21.61
CA GLN A 152 3.71 -7.16 -21.29
C GLN A 152 2.58 -8.19 -21.28
N LEU A 153 1.38 -7.79 -20.82
CA LEU A 153 0.19 -8.64 -20.89
C LEU A 153 -0.20 -8.92 -22.35
N ARG A 154 -0.14 -7.92 -23.22
CA ARG A 154 -0.51 -8.06 -24.64
C ARG A 154 0.52 -8.86 -25.44
N GLU A 155 1.78 -8.51 -25.31
CA GLU A 155 2.86 -9.01 -26.17
C GLU A 155 3.36 -10.39 -25.71
N SER A 156 3.32 -10.66 -24.41
CA SER A 156 3.91 -11.86 -23.81
C SER A 156 2.98 -12.61 -22.86
N ASN A 157 1.71 -12.18 -22.73
CA ASN A 157 0.72 -12.77 -21.81
C ASN A 157 1.19 -12.81 -20.34
N LYS A 158 2.13 -11.93 -19.97
CA LYS A 158 2.67 -11.83 -18.61
C LYS A 158 1.64 -11.15 -17.71
N PRO A 159 1.07 -11.85 -16.70
CA PRO A 159 0.11 -11.25 -15.79
C PRO A 159 0.77 -10.20 -14.88
N PHE A 160 -0.06 -9.32 -14.34
CA PHE A 160 0.37 -8.36 -13.34
C PHE A 160 -0.67 -8.18 -12.24
N CYS A 161 -0.21 -7.83 -11.04
CA CYS A 161 -1.01 -7.37 -9.92
C CYS A 161 -0.41 -6.06 -9.39
N ILE A 162 -1.11 -4.95 -9.55
CA ILE A 162 -0.63 -3.64 -9.08
C ILE A 162 -1.57 -3.08 -8.00
N LEU A 163 -1.01 -2.69 -6.87
CA LEU A 163 -1.75 -2.07 -5.78
C LEU A 163 -1.82 -0.56 -6.01
N MET A 164 -3.04 -0.02 -6.13
CA MET A 164 -3.22 1.41 -6.35
C MET A 164 -4.41 1.94 -5.55
N PRO A 165 -4.51 3.27 -5.33
CA PRO A 165 -5.68 3.85 -4.72
C PRO A 165 -6.94 3.57 -5.53
N ASN A 166 -8.06 3.30 -4.86
CA ASN A 166 -9.32 2.94 -5.51
C ASN A 166 -9.81 4.00 -6.51
N TYR A 167 -9.51 5.29 -6.26
CA TYR A 167 -9.88 6.38 -7.16
C TYR A 167 -9.25 6.25 -8.55
N VAL A 168 -8.16 5.47 -8.71
CA VAL A 168 -7.51 5.27 -10.01
C VAL A 168 -8.46 4.60 -10.99
N ALA A 169 -9.29 3.67 -10.53
CA ALA A 169 -10.28 2.96 -11.35
C ALA A 169 -11.29 3.90 -12.01
N SER A 170 -11.59 5.05 -11.40
CA SER A 170 -12.53 6.03 -11.96
C SER A 170 -11.85 7.11 -12.83
N ARG A 171 -10.52 7.13 -12.94
CA ARG A 171 -9.79 8.15 -13.73
C ARG A 171 -9.83 7.87 -15.23
N GLN A 172 -9.93 8.95 -16.00
CA GLN A 172 -9.93 8.87 -17.47
C GLN A 172 -8.70 8.19 -18.04
N TYR A 173 -7.50 8.47 -17.50
CA TYR A 173 -6.27 7.84 -18.02
C TYR A 173 -6.32 6.31 -17.88
N PHE A 174 -6.85 5.80 -16.75
CA PHE A 174 -6.97 4.36 -16.53
C PHE A 174 -8.04 3.76 -17.45
N ARG A 175 -9.18 4.44 -17.59
CA ARG A 175 -10.21 4.05 -18.57
C ARG A 175 -9.65 4.03 -20.00
N ASN A 176 -8.79 4.97 -20.36
CA ASN A 176 -8.16 5.00 -21.68
C ASN A 176 -7.21 3.82 -21.88
N PHE A 177 -6.49 3.37 -20.84
CA PHE A 177 -5.74 2.10 -20.92
C PHE A 177 -6.72 0.95 -21.15
N LEU A 178 -7.76 0.79 -20.33
CA LEU A 178 -8.76 -0.26 -20.53
C LEU A 178 -9.54 -0.21 -21.85
N MET A 179 -9.61 0.94 -22.53
CA MET A 179 -10.23 1.07 -23.85
C MET A 179 -9.26 0.78 -25.00
N LYS A 180 -7.96 1.02 -24.79
CA LYS A 180 -6.90 0.57 -25.70
C LYS A 180 -6.64 -0.93 -25.56
N GLU A 181 -6.92 -1.45 -24.37
CA GLU A 181 -6.92 -2.86 -24.05
C GLU A 181 -8.35 -3.41 -24.08
N GLU A 182 -8.51 -4.71 -23.83
CA GLU A 182 -9.84 -5.31 -23.63
C GLU A 182 -10.19 -5.24 -22.13
N PRO A 183 -11.30 -4.57 -21.73
CA PRO A 183 -11.68 -4.43 -20.32
C PRO A 183 -11.83 -5.75 -19.57
N GLU A 184 -12.12 -6.83 -20.29
CA GLU A 184 -12.30 -8.17 -19.73
C GLU A 184 -11.00 -8.82 -19.29
N ASP A 185 -9.84 -8.22 -19.56
CA ASP A 185 -8.54 -8.76 -19.16
C ASP A 185 -8.18 -8.48 -17.69
N VAL A 186 -8.92 -7.58 -17.03
CA VAL A 186 -8.60 -7.07 -15.69
C VAL A 186 -9.68 -7.42 -14.68
N VAL A 187 -9.26 -8.00 -13.56
CA VAL A 187 -10.10 -8.16 -12.36
C VAL A 187 -9.56 -7.27 -11.24
N TYR A 188 -10.41 -6.98 -10.26
CA TYR A 188 -10.08 -6.10 -9.15
C TYR A 188 -10.25 -6.84 -7.82
N LEU A 189 -9.23 -6.80 -6.97
CA LEU A 189 -9.33 -7.27 -5.61
C LEU A 189 -9.67 -6.11 -4.68
N ILE A 190 -10.78 -6.24 -3.97
CA ILE A 190 -11.27 -5.29 -2.98
C ILE A 190 -10.91 -5.86 -1.61
N PRO A 191 -10.05 -5.18 -0.84
CA PRO A 191 -9.63 -5.68 0.45
C PRO A 191 -10.79 -5.70 1.46
N THR A 192 -10.71 -6.59 2.44
CA THR A 192 -11.66 -6.61 3.55
C THR A 192 -11.48 -5.40 4.46
N LEU A 193 -10.24 -4.98 4.66
CA LEU A 193 -9.86 -3.87 5.53
C LEU A 193 -8.98 -2.88 4.76
N GLN A 194 -9.07 -1.61 5.12
CA GLN A 194 -8.19 -0.60 4.57
C GLN A 194 -6.73 -0.89 4.95
N TYR A 195 -5.87 -1.04 3.95
CA TYR A 195 -4.45 -1.25 4.14
C TYR A 195 -3.78 -0.05 4.81
N GLN A 196 -2.87 -0.35 5.73
CA GLN A 196 -2.01 0.62 6.41
C GLN A 196 -0.59 0.43 5.92
N TYR A 197 0.09 1.53 5.63
CA TYR A 197 1.41 1.50 5.02
C TYR A 197 2.43 2.12 5.95
N ASP A 198 3.62 1.52 5.99
CA ASP A 198 4.70 1.94 6.88
C ASP A 198 5.73 2.75 6.09
N HIS A 199 6.06 3.95 6.55
CA HIS A 199 7.20 4.69 6.02
C HIS A 199 8.49 4.16 6.67
N PRO A 200 9.59 3.89 5.93
CA PRO A 200 10.83 3.33 6.49
C PRO A 200 11.44 4.16 7.62
N GLU A 201 11.23 5.47 7.60
CA GLU A 201 11.73 6.36 8.66
C GLU A 201 10.83 6.36 9.93
N GLY A 202 9.74 5.60 9.94
CA GLY A 202 8.73 5.61 11.01
C GLY A 202 7.81 6.84 10.96
N THR A 203 7.87 7.59 9.85
CA THR A 203 7.22 8.88 9.66
C THR A 203 6.06 8.76 8.67
N GLY A 204 4.96 8.17 9.14
CA GLY A 204 3.71 8.00 8.41
C GLY A 204 2.53 8.53 9.20
N LYS A 205 1.35 8.57 8.58
CA LYS A 205 0.10 8.72 9.32
C LYS A 205 -0.36 7.34 9.76
N ASP A 206 -0.96 7.24 10.95
CA ASP A 206 -1.53 5.99 11.47
C ASP A 206 -2.61 5.39 10.56
N LYS A 207 -3.23 6.22 9.72
CA LYS A 207 -4.26 5.82 8.76
C LYS A 207 -3.91 6.23 7.35
N SER A 208 -3.99 5.26 6.44
CA SER A 208 -3.96 5.50 5.01
C SER A 208 -5.08 6.48 4.64
N PRO A 209 -4.76 7.48 3.82
CA PRO A 209 -5.73 8.48 3.41
C PRO A 209 -6.57 8.09 2.19
N PHE A 210 -6.37 6.88 1.71
CA PHE A 210 -7.15 6.30 0.63
C PHE A 210 -7.37 4.81 0.85
N ASP A 211 -8.49 4.33 0.31
CA ASP A 211 -8.69 2.90 0.11
C ASP A 211 -7.88 2.45 -1.11
N SER A 212 -7.33 1.24 -1.04
CA SER A 212 -6.51 0.65 -2.11
C SER A 212 -7.22 -0.56 -2.70
N LEU A 213 -6.95 -0.83 -3.97
CA LEU A 213 -7.42 -2.01 -4.70
C LEU A 213 -6.24 -2.65 -5.42
N TRP A 214 -6.24 -3.97 -5.54
CA TRP A 214 -5.39 -4.60 -6.53
C TRP A 214 -6.06 -4.56 -7.89
N PHE A 215 -5.30 -4.15 -8.89
CA PHE A 215 -5.67 -4.20 -10.30
C PHE A 215 -4.89 -5.37 -10.91
N CYS A 216 -5.60 -6.43 -11.28
CA CYS A 216 -5.00 -7.68 -11.69
C CYS A 216 -5.26 -7.91 -13.17
N GLY A 217 -4.28 -7.59 -14.02
CA GLY A 217 -4.32 -7.89 -15.44
C GLY A 217 -3.90 -9.34 -15.67
N ILE A 218 -4.87 -10.19 -15.97
CA ILE A 218 -4.67 -11.64 -16.12
C ILE A 218 -5.21 -12.16 -17.45
N GLY A 219 -5.78 -11.32 -18.31
CA GLY A 219 -6.30 -11.73 -19.61
C GLY A 219 -7.69 -12.37 -19.52
N ARG A 220 -8.48 -12.19 -20.58
CA ARG A 220 -9.93 -12.45 -20.64
C ARG A 220 -10.35 -13.84 -20.19
N ASP A 221 -9.65 -14.87 -20.66
CA ASP A 221 -10.01 -16.25 -20.34
C ASP A 221 -9.80 -16.55 -18.85
N ARG A 222 -8.71 -16.01 -18.28
CA ARG A 222 -8.40 -16.19 -16.85
C ARG A 222 -9.26 -15.30 -15.97
N ALA A 223 -9.59 -14.09 -16.39
CA ALA A 223 -10.41 -13.15 -15.63
C ALA A 223 -11.78 -13.74 -15.25
N LYS A 224 -12.49 -14.35 -16.20
CA LYS A 224 -13.77 -15.01 -15.94
C LYS A 224 -13.63 -16.17 -14.96
N SER A 225 -12.64 -17.04 -15.16
CA SER A 225 -12.41 -18.19 -14.27
C SER A 225 -11.94 -17.78 -12.89
N ALA A 226 -11.19 -16.68 -12.76
CA ALA A 226 -10.73 -16.14 -11.48
C ALA A 226 -11.92 -15.70 -10.62
N VAL A 227 -12.91 -15.03 -11.23
CA VAL A 227 -14.12 -14.58 -10.55
C VAL A 227 -14.95 -15.76 -10.04
N GLU A 228 -15.11 -16.81 -10.85
CA GLU A 228 -15.82 -18.02 -10.43
C GLU A 228 -15.06 -18.79 -9.34
N PHE A 229 -13.74 -18.90 -9.45
CA PHE A 229 -12.88 -19.41 -8.39
C PHE A 229 -13.08 -18.62 -7.09
N TRP A 230 -13.09 -17.29 -7.17
CA TRP A 230 -13.23 -16.42 -6.00
C TRP A 230 -14.60 -16.57 -5.33
N LYS A 231 -15.67 -16.73 -6.11
CA LYS A 231 -17.01 -17.04 -5.58
C LYS A 231 -17.03 -18.39 -4.85
N GLY A 232 -16.24 -19.36 -5.31
CA GLY A 232 -16.12 -20.69 -4.74
C GLY A 232 -15.34 -20.77 -3.42
N LEU A 233 -14.48 -19.79 -3.10
CA LEU A 233 -13.73 -19.72 -1.83
C LEU A 233 -14.64 -19.52 -0.59
N GLY A 234 -15.94 -19.30 -0.80
CA GLY A 234 -16.92 -19.15 0.27
C GLY A 234 -17.04 -17.73 0.80
N ARG A 235 -18.23 -17.38 1.30
CA ARG A 235 -18.54 -16.06 1.88
C ARG A 235 -18.15 -16.01 3.35
N ALA A 236 -16.87 -16.22 3.67
CA ALA A 236 -16.40 -15.81 4.98
C ALA A 236 -16.58 -14.29 5.09
N THR A 237 -17.12 -13.81 6.20
CA THR A 237 -17.40 -12.38 6.45
C THR A 237 -16.15 -11.50 6.38
N PHE A 238 -14.96 -12.11 6.44
CA PHE A 238 -13.65 -11.45 6.42
C PHE A 238 -12.75 -11.90 5.27
N CYS A 239 -13.31 -12.06 4.06
CA CYS A 239 -12.54 -12.38 2.86
C CYS A 239 -12.54 -11.18 1.89
N PRO A 240 -11.44 -10.92 1.16
CA PRO A 240 -11.45 -9.93 0.09
C PRO A 240 -12.51 -10.27 -0.95
N LYS A 241 -13.03 -9.26 -1.63
CA LYS A 241 -14.00 -9.44 -2.72
C LYS A 241 -13.31 -9.26 -4.06
N MET A 242 -13.85 -9.88 -5.10
CA MET A 242 -13.36 -9.72 -6.46
C MET A 242 -14.46 -9.14 -7.34
N ALA A 243 -14.09 -8.17 -8.16
CA ALA A 243 -14.96 -7.59 -9.19
C ALA A 243 -14.33 -7.82 -10.57
N ALA A 244 -15.16 -8.16 -11.55
CA ALA A 244 -14.75 -8.41 -12.93
C ALA A 244 -14.78 -7.16 -13.81
N SER A 245 -15.34 -6.06 -13.32
CA SER A 245 -15.52 -4.84 -14.10
C SER A 245 -15.57 -3.59 -13.22
N LEU A 246 -15.39 -2.43 -13.84
CA LEU A 246 -15.58 -1.13 -13.18
C LEU A 246 -17.02 -0.94 -12.68
N ARG A 247 -18.00 -1.51 -13.38
CA ARG A 247 -19.41 -1.45 -12.97
C ARG A 247 -19.64 -2.27 -11.70
N GLU A 248 -19.09 -3.48 -11.63
CA GLU A 248 -19.17 -4.29 -10.41
C GLU A 248 -18.45 -3.63 -9.23
N LEU A 249 -17.29 -2.99 -9.45
CA LEU A 249 -16.62 -2.20 -8.42
C LEU A 249 -17.52 -1.07 -7.87
N GLU A 250 -18.28 -0.41 -8.74
CA GLU A 250 -19.23 0.63 -8.37
C GLU A 250 -20.44 0.06 -7.62
N ASP A 251 -21.03 -1.03 -8.11
CA ASP A 251 -22.16 -1.72 -7.47
C ASP A 251 -21.79 -2.25 -6.08
N MET A 252 -20.53 -2.66 -5.88
CA MET A 252 -19.99 -3.07 -4.58
C MET A 252 -19.63 -1.89 -3.66
N GLY A 253 -19.74 -0.65 -4.14
CA GLY A 253 -19.39 0.57 -3.40
C GLY A 253 -17.88 0.76 -3.17
N ALA A 254 -17.03 0.02 -3.88
CA ALA A 254 -15.58 0.10 -3.76
C ALA A 254 -15.00 1.36 -4.43
N ILE A 255 -15.74 1.91 -5.40
CA ILE A 255 -15.41 3.16 -6.07
C ILE A 255 -16.65 4.05 -6.16
N SER A 256 -16.45 5.37 -6.27
CA SER A 256 -17.53 6.31 -6.57
C SER A 256 -17.29 6.98 -7.92
N THR A 257 -18.32 6.98 -8.78
CA THR A 257 -18.33 7.73 -10.04
C THR A 257 -18.81 9.17 -9.88
N GLN A 258 -19.34 9.53 -8.71
CA GLN A 258 -19.82 10.88 -8.46
C GLN A 258 -18.66 11.87 -8.52
N LYS A 259 -18.87 12.96 -9.27
CA LYS A 259 -17.88 14.03 -9.39
C LYS A 259 -17.67 14.70 -8.02
N ARG A 260 -16.57 14.36 -7.36
CA ARG A 260 -16.24 14.89 -6.03
C ARG A 260 -16.22 16.43 -6.04
N PRO A 261 -16.92 17.11 -5.11
CA PRO A 261 -16.88 18.55 -5.00
C PRO A 261 -15.44 19.03 -4.73
N ASN A 262 -15.06 20.19 -5.27
CA ASN A 262 -13.73 20.77 -5.06
C ASN A 262 -13.51 21.16 -3.57
N PRO A 263 -12.27 21.39 -3.10
CA PRO A 263 -11.99 21.63 -1.68
C PRO A 263 -12.77 22.80 -1.08
N LYS A 264 -13.03 23.86 -1.86
CA LYS A 264 -13.85 25.00 -1.42
C LYS A 264 -15.32 24.60 -1.26
N GLN A 265 -15.86 23.85 -2.20
CA GLN A 265 -17.23 23.32 -2.14
C GLN A 265 -17.41 22.38 -0.94
N ARG A 266 -16.44 21.48 -0.68
CA ARG A 266 -16.47 20.62 0.52
C ARG A 266 -16.42 21.41 1.83
N ARG A 267 -15.55 22.42 1.93
CA ARG A 267 -15.52 23.32 3.10
C ARG A 267 -16.86 24.04 3.31
N LYS A 268 -17.51 24.46 2.22
CA LYS A 268 -18.83 25.10 2.27
C LYS A 268 -19.92 24.10 2.70
N ILE A 269 -19.91 22.89 2.17
CA ILE A 269 -20.82 21.80 2.56
C ILE A 269 -20.62 21.46 4.04
N LYS A 270 -19.37 21.28 4.49
CA LYS A 270 -19.03 21.01 5.90
C LYS A 270 -19.53 22.12 6.83
N ARG A 271 -19.28 23.38 6.49
CA ARG A 271 -19.78 24.53 7.27
C ARG A 271 -21.31 24.58 7.31
N LYS A 272 -21.98 24.27 6.20
CA LYS A 272 -23.45 24.20 6.15
C LYS A 272 -24.01 23.05 6.99
N LEU A 273 -23.38 21.88 6.94
CA LEU A 273 -23.79 20.72 7.73
C LEU A 273 -23.57 20.97 9.23
N GLN A 274 -22.43 21.55 9.60
CA GLN A 274 -22.13 21.97 10.97
C GLN A 274 -23.14 22.99 11.49
N ALA A 275 -23.52 23.98 10.66
CA ALA A 275 -24.53 24.95 11.02
C ALA A 275 -25.95 24.37 11.13
N ALA A 276 -26.25 23.26 10.44
CA ALA A 276 -27.57 22.64 10.42
C ALA A 276 -27.81 21.63 11.56
N LEU A 277 -26.74 21.02 12.12
CA LEU A 277 -26.86 19.92 13.08
C LEU A 277 -26.76 20.34 14.56
N GLY A 278 -26.32 21.56 14.86
CA GLY A 278 -26.15 22.05 16.24
C GLY A 278 -25.05 21.31 17.02
N ASP A 279 -24.48 21.97 18.04
CA ASP A 279 -23.25 21.53 18.73
C ASP A 279 -23.37 20.21 19.52
N GLY A 280 -24.57 19.62 19.66
CA GLY A 280 -24.83 18.47 20.53
C GLY A 280 -24.80 17.08 19.87
N ALA A 281 -25.04 16.96 18.57
CA ALA A 281 -25.05 15.67 17.85
C ALA A 281 -23.69 15.32 17.22
N MET A 282 -22.63 15.99 17.70
CA MET A 282 -21.49 16.41 16.89
C MET A 282 -20.51 15.29 16.50
N HIS A 283 -20.45 14.18 17.22
CA HIS A 283 -19.25 13.35 17.14
C HIS A 283 -19.35 12.14 16.19
N ASP A 284 -20.51 11.51 16.04
CA ASP A 284 -20.57 10.20 15.35
C ASP A 284 -21.10 10.29 13.91
N GLU A 285 -22.15 11.08 13.66
CA GLU A 285 -22.75 11.22 12.32
C GLU A 285 -21.80 11.99 11.37
N VAL A 286 -21.21 13.09 11.86
CA VAL A 286 -20.25 13.92 11.10
C VAL A 286 -18.95 13.15 10.86
N LYS A 287 -18.46 12.39 11.85
CA LYS A 287 -17.27 11.54 11.69
C LYS A 287 -17.51 10.41 10.68
N ARG A 288 -18.69 9.78 10.70
CA ARG A 288 -19.07 8.73 9.73
C ARG A 288 -19.18 9.25 8.30
N VAL A 289 -19.71 10.47 8.09
CA VAL A 289 -19.75 11.13 6.77
C VAL A 289 -18.36 11.63 6.34
N MET A 290 -17.53 12.11 7.28
CA MET A 290 -16.18 12.58 7.01
C MET A 290 -15.21 11.43 6.69
N GLU A 291 -15.25 10.31 7.40
CA GLU A 291 -14.42 9.11 7.12
C GLU A 291 -14.73 8.54 5.73
N LYS A 292 -16.00 8.53 5.30
CA LYS A 292 -16.41 8.19 3.92
C LYS A 292 -15.95 9.18 2.86
N THR A 293 -15.65 10.43 3.23
CA THR A 293 -15.28 11.50 2.28
C THR A 293 -13.77 11.73 2.21
N GLU A 294 -13.04 11.43 3.29
CA GLU A 294 -11.59 11.61 3.43
C GLU A 294 -10.76 10.44 2.85
N SER A 295 -11.32 9.22 2.72
CA SER A 295 -10.67 8.07 2.06
C SER A 295 -10.45 8.22 0.54
N SER A 296 -10.65 9.43 0.01
CA SER A 296 -10.43 9.78 -1.40
C SER A 296 -9.49 10.98 -1.59
N GLU A 297 -8.74 11.38 -0.54
CA GLU A 297 -8.20 12.73 -0.43
C GLU A 297 -6.68 12.93 -0.58
N GLN A 298 -5.79 11.94 -0.54
CA GLN A 298 -4.35 12.25 -0.58
C GLN A 298 -3.64 11.85 -1.88
N GLY A 299 -4.28 12.10 -3.02
CA GLY A 299 -3.62 12.21 -4.33
C GLY A 299 -3.39 13.66 -4.79
N LYS A 300 -3.73 14.68 -3.98
CA LYS A 300 -3.59 16.11 -4.35
C LYS A 300 -3.09 17.00 -3.20
N GLN A 301 -2.17 16.48 -2.38
CA GLN A 301 -1.28 17.31 -1.57
C GLN A 301 0.17 17.19 -2.08
N ALA A 302 0.37 17.47 -3.36
CA ALA A 302 1.68 17.78 -3.92
C ALA A 302 1.56 19.07 -4.74
N ASP A 303 1.12 20.13 -4.08
CA ASP A 303 1.40 21.51 -4.49
C ASP A 303 1.22 22.54 -3.36
N MET A 304 1.14 22.07 -2.11
CA MET A 304 1.31 22.96 -0.97
C MET A 304 2.79 23.09 -0.71
N LYS A 305 3.38 24.16 -1.27
CA LYS A 305 4.65 24.79 -0.88
C LYS A 305 5.20 24.23 0.43
N ALA A 306 6.06 23.21 0.32
CA ALA A 306 6.85 22.77 1.44
C ALA A 306 7.69 23.98 1.88
N LYS A 307 7.40 24.50 3.07
CA LYS A 307 8.17 25.60 3.66
C LYS A 307 9.42 24.98 4.26
N TYR A 308 10.51 24.96 3.50
CA TYR A 308 11.82 24.61 4.04
C TYR A 308 12.47 25.84 4.69
N ARG A 309 13.09 25.59 5.84
CA ARG A 309 14.12 26.45 6.42
C ARG A 309 15.46 25.86 6.00
N ASP A 310 16.40 26.70 5.58
CA ASP A 310 17.78 26.27 5.36
C ASP A 310 18.47 25.94 6.70
N GLU A 311 19.71 25.45 6.64
CA GLU A 311 20.54 25.14 7.82
C GLU A 311 20.75 26.37 8.75
N ALA A 312 20.49 27.58 8.25
CA ALA A 312 20.49 28.83 9.01
C ALA A 312 19.10 29.27 9.51
N GLY A 313 18.07 28.43 9.37
CA GLY A 313 16.72 28.69 9.85
C GLY A 313 15.89 29.65 8.97
N LYS A 314 16.37 30.06 7.80
CA LYS A 314 15.75 31.07 6.94
C LYS A 314 14.78 30.44 5.95
N ARG A 315 13.57 31.02 5.84
CA ARG A 315 12.50 30.53 4.97
C ARG A 315 12.84 30.74 3.49
N THR A 316 13.06 29.67 2.73
CA THR A 316 13.22 29.75 1.28
C THR A 316 11.96 29.27 0.56
N LYS A 317 11.37 30.14 -0.27
CA LYS A 317 10.32 29.76 -1.23
C LYS A 317 10.99 29.38 -2.54
N ARG A 318 11.12 28.10 -2.87
CA ARG A 318 11.36 27.70 -4.28
C ARG A 318 10.01 27.48 -4.96
N ARG A 319 9.80 28.16 -6.08
CA ARG A 319 8.77 27.82 -7.06
C ARG A 319 9.37 26.72 -7.94
N PHE A 320 8.69 25.58 -8.03
CA PHE A 320 8.71 24.75 -9.22
C PHE A 320 7.29 24.80 -9.78
#